data_AF-A0A376Y927-F1
#
_entry.id   AF-A0A376Y927-F1
#
_cell.length_a   1.000
_cell.length_b   1.000
_cell.length_c   1.000
_cell.angle_alpha   90.00
_cell.angle_beta   90.00
_cell.angle_gamma   90.00
#
_symmetry.space_group_name_H-M   'P 1'
#
loop_
_entity.id
_entity.type
_entity.pdbx_description
1 polymer ?
#
loop_
_entity_poly.entity_id
_entity_poly.type
_entity_poly.pdbx_seq_one_letter_code
_entity_poly.pdbx_strand_id
1 'polypeptide(L)'
;MKELLPRRPDLKIIITSATIDPERFSRHFNNAPIIEVSGRTYPVEVRYRPIVEEADDTERDQLQAIFDAVDELSQESHGDILIFMSGERKSAIPPMR
;
A
#
# COMPACT_ATOMS: atom_id res chain seq x y z
N MET A 1 -23.75 9.99 -10.73
CA MET A 1 -24.31 9.04 -9.74
C MET A 1 -25.27 9.72 -8.76
N LYS A 2 -24.89 10.80 -8.07
CA LYS A 2 -25.78 11.53 -7.14
C LYS A 2 -27.14 11.93 -7.74
N GLU A 3 -27.16 12.36 -9.00
CA GLU A 3 -28.38 12.77 -9.71
C GLU A 3 -29.34 11.63 -10.03
N LEU A 4 -28.87 10.37 -9.98
CA LEU A 4 -29.69 9.20 -10.31
C LEU A 4 -30.52 8.73 -9.11
N LEU A 5 -30.04 8.98 -7.88
CA LEU A 5 -30.69 8.54 -6.65
C LEU A 5 -32.14 9.08 -6.50
N PRO A 6 -32.43 10.37 -6.78
CA PRO A 6 -33.81 10.86 -6.73
C PRO A 6 -34.73 10.25 -7.79
N ARG A 7 -34.17 9.78 -8.92
CA ARG A 7 -34.93 9.18 -10.03
C ARG A 7 -35.13 7.67 -9.89
N ARG A 8 -34.32 7.00 -9.06
CA ARG A 8 -34.36 5.56 -8.79
C ARG A 8 -34.25 5.31 -7.28
N PRO A 9 -35.35 5.48 -6.52
CA PRO A 9 -35.34 5.29 -5.06
C PRO A 9 -35.10 3.84 -4.64
N ASP A 10 -35.21 2.89 -5.56
CA ASP A 10 -34.88 1.48 -5.38
C ASP A 10 -33.36 1.19 -5.42
N LEU A 11 -32.56 2.12 -5.94
CA LEU A 11 -31.11 1.95 -6.09
C LEU A 11 -30.40 2.18 -4.75
N LYS A 12 -29.59 1.21 -4.33
CA LYS A 12 -28.71 1.32 -3.17
C LYS A 12 -27.27 1.50 -3.63
N ILE A 13 -26.52 2.39 -2.98
CA ILE A 13 -25.09 2.62 -3.23
C ILE A 13 -24.31 2.33 -1.95
N ILE A 14 -23.25 1.54 -2.08
CA ILE A 14 -22.25 1.31 -1.02
C ILE A 14 -20.93 1.84 -1.55
N ILE A 15 -20.29 2.72 -0.79
CA ILE A 15 -18.97 3.28 -1.11
C ILE A 15 -17.99 2.68 -0.11
N THR A 16 -17.01 1.94 -0.61
CA THR A 16 -15.91 1.40 0.18
C THR A 16 -14.66 2.23 -0.08
N SER A 17 -13.96 2.63 0.97
CA SER A 17 -12.73 3.41 0.88
C SER A 17 -11.68 2.87 1.86
N ALA A 18 -10.42 2.89 1.44
CA ALA A 18 -9.26 2.66 2.30
C ALA A 18 -8.56 3.98 2.70
N THR A 19 -9.16 5.14 2.37
CA THR A 19 -8.57 6.47 2.59
C THR A 19 -9.16 7.19 3.81
N ILE A 20 -8.47 8.24 4.26
CA ILE A 20 -8.72 8.94 5.53
C ILE A 20 -9.90 9.93 5.53
N ASP A 21 -10.53 10.23 4.38
CA ASP A 21 -11.60 11.26 4.32
C ASP A 21 -12.96 10.70 3.86
N PRO A 22 -13.61 9.83 4.67
CA PRO A 22 -14.98 9.37 4.42
C PRO A 22 -16.02 10.50 4.55
N GLU A 23 -15.68 11.55 5.30
CA GLU A 23 -16.47 12.75 5.53
C GLU A 23 -16.81 13.50 4.25
N ARG A 24 -15.86 13.62 3.32
CA ARG A 24 -16.11 14.22 2.01
C ARG A 24 -17.17 13.45 1.21
N PHE A 25 -17.18 12.12 1.29
CA PHE A 25 -18.19 11.29 0.63
C PHE A 25 -19.55 11.44 1.31
N SER A 26 -19.60 11.41 2.64
CA SER A 26 -20.83 11.65 3.39
C SER A 26 -21.50 12.97 2.99
N ARG A 27 -20.75 14.08 2.99
CA ARG A 27 -21.26 15.40 2.55
C ARG A 27 -21.72 15.40 1.09
N HIS A 28 -20.98 14.72 0.20
CA HIS A 28 -21.38 14.62 -1.20
C HIS A 28 -22.71 13.88 -1.36
N PHE A 29 -22.97 12.84 -0.57
CA PHE A 29 -24.16 12.00 -0.62
C PHE A 29 -25.16 12.32 0.50
N ASN A 30 -25.45 13.61 0.71
CA ASN A 30 -26.52 14.08 1.61
C ASN A 30 -26.33 13.63 3.07
N ASN A 31 -25.11 13.76 3.59
CA ASN A 31 -24.74 13.34 4.95
C ASN A 31 -25.00 11.84 5.17
N ALA A 32 -24.67 11.02 4.17
CA ALA A 32 -24.80 9.57 4.26
C ALA A 32 -24.06 9.01 5.49
N PRO A 33 -24.60 7.99 6.16
CA PRO A 33 -23.98 7.40 7.34
C PRO A 33 -22.62 6.80 7.00
N ILE A 34 -21.64 7.06 7.86
CA ILE A 34 -20.30 6.49 7.77
C ILE A 34 -20.26 5.28 8.70
N ILE A 35 -19.81 4.14 8.17
CA ILE A 35 -19.59 2.93 8.94
C ILE A 35 -18.08 2.68 8.95
N GLU A 36 -17.47 2.79 10.12
CA GLU A 36 -16.05 2.49 10.32
C GLU A 36 -15.90 1.04 10.79
N VAL A 37 -15.07 0.28 10.09
CA VAL A 37 -14.70 -1.07 10.47
C VAL A 37 -13.25 -1.01 10.93
N SER A 38 -13.01 -1.17 12.22
CA SER A 38 -11.66 -1.23 12.77
C SER A 38 -10.93 -2.43 12.15
N GLY A 39 -9.96 -2.16 11.29
CA GLY A 39 -9.03 -3.18 10.82
C GLY A 39 -8.24 -3.75 12.00
N ARG A 40 -7.74 -4.98 11.85
CA ARG A 40 -6.71 -5.50 12.76
C ARG A 40 -5.37 -5.05 12.23
N THR A 41 -4.70 -4.17 12.98
CA THR A 41 -3.30 -3.84 12.73
C THR A 41 -2.43 -4.63 13.71
N TYR A 42 -1.29 -5.08 13.23
CA TYR A 42 -0.22 -5.59 14.08
C TYR A 42 0.83 -4.48 14.22
N PRO A 43 1.50 -4.34 15.38
CA PRO A 43 2.57 -3.37 15.52
C PRO A 43 3.65 -3.63 14.48
N VAL A 44 4.13 -2.56 13.83
CA VAL A 44 5.22 -2.63 12.86
C VAL A 44 6.39 -1.78 13.33
N GLU A 45 7.60 -2.28 13.14
CA GLU A 45 8.83 -1.51 13.32
C GLU A 45 9.19 -0.81 12.00
N VAL A 46 9.59 0.46 12.05
CA VAL A 46 10.03 1.21 10.87
C VAL A 46 11.51 1.51 11.00
N ARG A 47 12.29 1.00 10.05
CA ARG A 47 13.74 1.25 9.95
C ARG A 47 14.03 2.06 8.68
N TYR A 48 14.70 3.20 8.84
CA TYR A 48 15.17 4.01 7.71
C TYR A 48 16.64 3.73 7.43
N ARG A 49 16.97 3.50 6.15
CA ARG A 49 18.33 3.31 5.64
C ARG A 49 18.50 4.14 4.36
N PRO A 50 19.29 5.21 4.37
CA PRO A 50 19.54 5.99 3.17
C PRO A 50 20.45 5.20 2.21
N ILE A 51 20.09 5.18 0.93
CA ILE A 51 20.98 4.73 -0.14
C ILE A 51 21.83 5.96 -0.51
N VAL A 52 23.15 5.86 -0.37
CA VAL A 52 24.03 6.97 -0.74
C VAL A 52 24.15 6.97 -2.27
N GLU A 53 23.50 7.91 -2.93
CA GLU A 53 23.55 8.08 -4.40
C GLU A 53 24.90 8.68 -4.82
N GLU A 54 25.97 7.89 -4.76
CA GLU A 54 27.32 8.31 -5.18
C GLU A 54 27.69 7.83 -6.60
N ALA A 55 26.84 7.03 -7.27
CA ALA A 55 27.16 6.42 -8.57
C ALA A 55 26.11 6.67 -9.68
N ASP A 56 26.58 6.67 -10.93
CA ASP A 56 25.77 6.80 -12.17
C ASP A 56 24.80 5.62 -12.41
N ASP A 57 24.81 4.58 -11.55
CA ASP A 57 24.05 3.32 -11.72
C ASP A 57 23.07 3.07 -10.56
N THR A 58 22.14 4.02 -10.39
CA THR A 58 21.12 4.04 -9.32
C THR A 58 20.25 2.78 -9.26
N GLU A 59 20.07 2.06 -10.38
CA GLU A 59 19.31 0.80 -10.41
C GLU A 59 20.04 -0.34 -9.69
N ARG A 60 21.36 -0.47 -9.89
CA ARG A 60 22.15 -1.50 -9.20
C ARG A 60 22.21 -1.22 -7.71
N ASP A 61 22.36 0.04 -7.33
CA ASP A 61 22.41 0.45 -5.93
C ASP A 61 21.08 0.17 -5.22
N GLN A 62 19.94 0.34 -5.90
CA GLN A 62 18.63 -0.02 -5.36
C GLN A 62 18.49 -1.53 -5.14
N LEU A 63 18.87 -2.36 -6.12
CA LEU A 63 18.79 -3.81 -5.98
C LEU A 63 19.70 -4.33 -4.85
N GLN A 64 20.91 -3.78 -4.74
CA GLN A 64 21.83 -4.15 -3.67
C GLN A 64 21.26 -3.77 -2.30
N ALA A 65 20.71 -2.57 -2.14
CA ALA A 65 20.08 -2.13 -0.90
C ALA A 65 18.89 -3.02 -0.51
N ILE A 66 18.12 -3.51 -1.49
CA ILE A 66 17.04 -4.46 -1.28
C ILE A 66 17.60 -5.80 -0.77
N PHE A 67 18.66 -6.34 -1.40
CA PHE A 67 19.27 -7.60 -0.96
C PHE A 67 19.83 -7.50 0.46
N ASP A 68 20.55 -6.42 0.77
CA ASP A 68 21.11 -6.20 2.11
C ASP A 68 20.01 -6.17 3.18
N ALA A 69 18.88 -5.52 2.88
CA ALA A 69 17.72 -5.48 3.78
C ALA A 69 17.03 -6.85 3.93
N VAL A 70 16.93 -7.63 2.85
CA VAL A 70 16.37 -9.00 2.89
C VAL A 70 17.24 -9.93 3.72
N ASP A 71 18.56 -9.86 3.57
CA ASP A 71 19.51 -10.68 4.31
C ASP A 71 19.47 -10.36 5.81
N GLU A 72 19.39 -9.08 6.18
CA GLU A 72 19.18 -8.63 7.57
C GLU A 72 17.88 -9.22 8.15
N LEU A 73 16.75 -9.00 7.47
CA LEU A 73 15.43 -9.43 7.95
C LEU A 73 15.30 -10.95 8.05
N SER A 74 15.95 -11.69 7.15
CA SER A 74 15.96 -13.16 7.15
C SER A 74 16.65 -13.75 8.39
N GLN A 75 17.52 -12.99 9.06
CA GLN A 75 18.14 -13.41 10.32
C GLN A 75 17.24 -13.20 11.55
N GLU A 76 16.22 -12.35 11.46
CA GLU A 76 15.38 -12.00 12.62
C GLU A 76 14.16 -12.90 12.77
N SER A 77 13.46 -13.19 11.67
CA SER A 77 12.24 -13.99 11.74
C SER A 77 11.94 -14.71 10.43
N HIS A 78 11.21 -15.82 10.53
CA HIS A 78 10.74 -16.55 9.36
C HIS A 78 9.40 -15.95 8.92
N GLY A 79 9.32 -15.43 7.70
CA GLY A 79 8.11 -14.85 7.13
C GLY A 79 8.30 -14.47 5.67
N ASP A 80 7.18 -14.16 5.01
CA ASP A 80 7.20 -13.67 3.63
C ASP A 80 7.61 -12.19 3.58
N ILE A 81 8.32 -11.80 2.51
CA ILE A 81 8.76 -10.41 2.29
C ILE A 81 7.99 -9.81 1.11
N LEU A 82 7.34 -8.67 1.34
CA LEU A 82 6.67 -7.88 0.31
C LEU A 82 7.53 -6.65 -0.06
N ILE A 83 8.03 -6.62 -1.29
CA ILE A 83 8.88 -5.54 -1.82
C ILE A 83 8.07 -4.68 -2.78
N PHE A 84 8.05 -3.36 -2.56
CA PHE A 84 7.47 -2.38 -3.47
C PHE A 84 8.56 -1.79 -4.38
N MET A 85 8.45 -2.01 -5.69
CA MET A 85 9.35 -1.44 -6.69
C MET A 85 8.56 -0.61 -7.70
N SER A 86 9.17 0.41 -8.31
CA SER A 86 8.58 1.12 -9.45
C SER A 86 8.44 0.14 -10.62
N GLY A 87 7.20 -0.21 -10.96
CA GLY A 87 6.96 -1.25 -11.95
C GLY A 87 7.23 -0.76 -13.35
N GLU A 88 8.38 -1.12 -13.93
CA GLU A 88 8.58 -1.54 -15.32
C GLU A 88 9.88 -2.36 -15.44
N ARG A 89 9.83 -3.66 -15.09
CA ARG A 89 10.58 -4.79 -15.69
C ARG A 89 10.34 -6.06 -14.86
N LYS A 90 10.04 -7.18 -15.53
CA LYS A 90 9.85 -8.50 -14.90
C LYS A 90 11.12 -8.89 -14.14
N SER A 91 11.08 -8.86 -12.81
CA SER A 91 12.17 -9.39 -12.00
C SER A 91 12.03 -10.92 -11.97
N ALA A 92 12.86 -11.59 -12.77
CA ALA A 92 13.18 -12.98 -12.50
C ALA A 92 14.13 -12.97 -11.30
N ILE A 93 13.55 -13.02 -10.09
CA ILE A 93 14.32 -13.25 -8.87
C ILE A 93 14.85 -14.68 -8.97
N PRO A 94 16.17 -14.91 -9.10
CA PRO A 94 16.69 -16.26 -9.09
C PRO A 94 16.45 -16.88 -7.70
N PRO A 95 16.22 -18.21 -7.62
CA PRO A 95 16.00 -18.86 -6.34
C PRO A 95 17.22 -18.68 -5.44
N MET A 96 16.99 -18.15 -4.23
CA MET A 96 18.00 -18.15 -3.16
C MET A 96 18.29 -19.60 -2.76
N ARG A 97 19.57 -19.95 -2.68
CA ARG A 97 20.05 -21.27 -2.24
C ARG A 97 20.10 -21.36 -0.72
#